data_AF-A0A839TSL4-F1
#
_entry.id   AF-A0A839TSL4-F1
#
_cell.length_a   1.000
_cell.length_b   1.000
_cell.length_c   1.000
_cell.angle_alpha   90.00
_cell.angle_beta   90.00
_cell.angle_gamma   90.00
#
_symmetry.space_group_name_H-M   'P 1'
#
loop_
_entity.id
_entity.type
_entity.pdbx_description
1 polymer ?
#
loop_
_entity_poly.entity_id
_entity_poly.type
_entity_poly.pdbx_seq_one_letter_code
_entity_poly.pdbx_strand_id
1 'polypeptide(L)'
;MANESVNTYAGLSAAISSAPADGTQFTIEVTGDISNFGNALTIASGKNIVITSDANGLWTLTKSTSGFHFIVNGTLTLENILLNGNWNGVTTTSRFGGVTVGTASIAGGVLYLNAGAEVFNCFTSTAAEGGGITCVNGGTVIVDGATIRDNTKTGTNGGGGFYVNGPASIFIMNGGIITGNRATSNTTGSGGGISATTSSSVTINGGLISRNTAAINGGGVSCGSGAGFTMAGGTISENTSLSIGPTGDPSSTFGAGVFVSNGPFTMTGGTISRNILPRGNGGGISINSTIAATSASILISGGTISGNETTSSGSGGGIYINLSATTAVAVSISRSTISGNSSAINGGGVYVNSSTTARAAIIVSDSDIIGNRTNSNGGGIYGGNFSTIEIHDSTISNNVSTASNSTSNGGGGIFGNTSSQITVGSSIISGNSTTSNGGGIYGGGASSQVNVIGSRIFENLATVNGGGIFGFNNCQITVTGGAVIGGEQGNRAGNGGGICGFGGASGPSLVTIDGAAVVGNVASTNGGGVYLTGSSGNVSILVMESGAIAGNTALNGGGIHTGGTTYNNLTTGSGAVFGGNTSTAAFLPPANAAFVHPNILFASASIANHPVNNYDINFISG
;
A
#
# COMPACT_ATOMS: atom_id res chain seq x y z
N MET A 1 40.21 -19.48 19.61
CA MET A 1 41.59 -19.23 19.10
C MET A 1 41.58 -19.59 17.62
N ALA A 2 42.14 -18.74 16.76
CA ALA A 2 42.18 -19.00 15.33
C ALA A 2 42.94 -20.30 15.03
N ASN A 3 42.52 -21.02 13.98
CA ASN A 3 43.21 -22.21 13.52
C ASN A 3 44.44 -21.84 12.67
N GLU A 4 44.31 -20.78 11.87
CA GLU A 4 45.41 -20.19 11.08
C GLU A 4 45.28 -18.66 11.04
N SER A 5 46.41 -17.96 10.89
CA SER A 5 46.46 -16.50 10.68
C SER A 5 47.19 -16.19 9.36
N VAL A 6 46.63 -15.32 8.53
CA VAL A 6 47.11 -15.06 7.15
C VAL A 6 47.06 -13.57 6.79
N ASN A 7 47.95 -13.12 5.91
CA ASN A 7 47.96 -11.76 5.37
C ASN A 7 48.23 -11.71 3.85
N THR A 8 48.11 -12.86 3.16
CA THR A 8 48.29 -12.95 1.70
C THR A 8 47.20 -13.81 1.09
N TYR A 9 46.89 -13.56 -0.19
CA TYR A 9 45.96 -14.40 -0.96
C TYR A 9 46.38 -15.87 -0.99
N ALA A 10 47.68 -16.15 -1.16
CA ALA A 10 48.21 -17.52 -1.18
C ALA A 10 48.05 -18.21 0.18
N GLY A 11 48.31 -17.49 1.28
CA GLY A 11 48.09 -17.99 2.64
C GLY A 11 46.61 -18.33 2.89
N LEU A 12 45.71 -17.41 2.56
CA LEU A 12 44.27 -17.65 2.70
C LEU A 12 43.78 -18.84 1.86
N SER A 13 44.25 -18.97 0.62
CA SER A 13 43.95 -20.10 -0.25
C SER A 13 44.43 -21.44 0.33
N ALA A 14 45.65 -21.46 0.90
CA ALA A 14 46.22 -22.63 1.55
C ALA A 14 45.43 -23.03 2.80
N ALA A 15 45.09 -22.06 3.66
CA ALA A 15 44.30 -22.26 4.87
C ALA A 15 42.89 -22.82 4.58
N ILE A 16 42.22 -22.27 3.55
CA ILE A 16 40.93 -22.81 3.10
C ILE A 16 41.08 -24.24 2.57
N SER A 17 42.19 -24.53 1.88
CA SER A 17 42.45 -25.87 1.32
C SER A 17 42.76 -26.91 2.41
N SER A 18 43.50 -26.54 3.46
CA SER A 18 43.89 -27.40 4.59
C SER A 18 42.73 -27.72 5.54
N ALA A 19 41.73 -26.84 5.63
CA ALA A 19 40.60 -27.03 6.53
C ALA A 19 39.86 -28.37 6.31
N PRO A 20 39.39 -29.04 7.40
CA PRO A 20 38.71 -30.32 7.29
C PRO A 20 37.38 -30.21 6.54
N ALA A 21 37.02 -31.27 5.81
CA ALA A 21 35.77 -31.39 5.06
C ALA A 21 34.76 -32.32 5.78
N ASP A 22 34.69 -32.22 7.11
CA ASP A 22 33.84 -33.02 8.00
C ASP A 22 32.79 -32.19 8.77
N GLY A 23 32.65 -30.91 8.40
CA GLY A 23 31.73 -29.95 9.03
C GLY A 23 32.29 -29.21 10.24
N THR A 24 33.49 -29.58 10.72
CA THR A 24 34.14 -28.91 11.84
C THR A 24 34.46 -27.46 11.49
N GLN A 25 34.12 -26.54 12.39
CA GLN A 25 34.41 -25.11 12.21
C GLN A 25 35.93 -24.88 12.19
N PHE A 26 36.40 -24.17 11.17
CA PHE A 26 37.79 -23.78 10.99
C PHE A 26 37.89 -22.26 10.83
N THR A 27 38.54 -21.59 11.79
CA THR A 27 38.65 -20.13 11.85
C THR A 27 39.99 -19.67 11.27
N ILE A 28 39.91 -18.78 10.29
CA ILE A 28 41.05 -18.12 9.66
C ILE A 28 41.02 -16.65 10.04
N GLU A 29 42.09 -16.19 10.67
CA GLU A 29 42.26 -14.79 11.08
C GLU A 29 43.11 -14.05 10.03
N VAL A 30 42.59 -12.96 9.49
CA VAL A 30 43.31 -12.08 8.58
C VAL A 30 44.03 -11.02 9.41
N THR A 31 45.33 -10.81 9.16
CA THR A 31 46.19 -9.91 9.96
C THR A 31 46.69 -8.69 9.18
N GLY A 32 46.15 -8.47 7.99
CA GLY A 32 46.52 -7.37 7.11
C GLY A 32 45.69 -7.35 5.82
N ASP A 33 45.66 -6.21 5.13
CA ASP A 33 45.00 -6.09 3.84
C ASP A 33 45.57 -7.05 2.78
N ILE A 34 44.68 -7.72 2.05
CA ILE A 34 45.02 -8.53 0.88
C ILE A 34 44.60 -7.75 -0.37
N SER A 35 45.51 -6.93 -0.89
CA SER A 35 45.25 -6.02 -2.01
C SER A 35 45.24 -6.69 -3.39
N ASN A 36 45.71 -7.93 -3.48
CA ASN A 36 45.90 -8.69 -4.72
C ASN A 36 45.03 -9.95 -4.79
N PHE A 37 43.78 -9.88 -4.33
CA PHE A 37 42.89 -11.04 -4.30
C PHE A 37 42.61 -11.55 -5.73
N GLY A 38 43.24 -12.67 -6.05
CA GLY A 38 43.24 -13.32 -7.37
C GLY A 38 41.95 -14.06 -7.65
N ASN A 39 42.02 -15.30 -8.15
CA ASN A 39 40.85 -16.09 -8.50
C ASN A 39 39.93 -16.33 -7.29
N ALA A 40 38.66 -16.67 -7.56
CA ALA A 40 37.72 -16.98 -6.50
C ALA A 40 38.20 -18.17 -5.65
N LEU A 41 38.08 -18.06 -4.33
CA LEU A 41 38.38 -19.14 -3.40
C LEU A 41 37.10 -19.95 -3.12
N THR A 42 37.17 -21.25 -3.35
CA THR A 42 36.02 -22.14 -3.21
C THR A 42 35.95 -22.75 -1.82
N ILE A 43 34.85 -22.52 -1.11
CA ILE A 43 34.47 -23.23 0.10
C ILE A 43 33.70 -24.49 -0.33
N ALA A 44 34.41 -25.62 -0.42
CA ALA A 44 33.83 -26.88 -0.86
C ALA A 44 32.77 -27.41 0.11
N SER A 45 31.89 -28.28 -0.39
CA SER A 45 30.91 -28.99 0.45
C SER A 45 31.64 -29.76 1.58
N GLY A 46 31.01 -29.81 2.75
CA GLY A 46 31.59 -30.39 3.98
C GLY A 46 32.57 -29.47 4.73
N LYS A 47 33.03 -28.35 4.15
CA LYS A 47 33.84 -27.37 4.89
C LYS A 47 32.97 -26.36 5.63
N ASN A 48 33.43 -25.94 6.82
CA ASN A 48 32.82 -24.89 7.62
C ASN A 48 33.90 -23.86 8.02
N ILE A 49 33.97 -22.76 7.27
CA ILE A 49 35.03 -21.76 7.40
C ILE A 49 34.49 -20.49 8.06
N VAL A 50 35.23 -19.95 9.02
CA VAL A 50 35.05 -18.59 9.54
C VAL A 50 36.24 -17.75 9.09
N ILE A 51 36.00 -16.61 8.46
CA ILE A 51 37.04 -15.63 8.14
C ILE A 51 36.75 -14.36 8.93
N THR A 52 37.74 -13.92 9.70
CA THR A 52 37.64 -12.70 10.50
C THR A 52 38.94 -11.92 10.51
N SER A 53 38.90 -10.63 10.84
CA SER A 53 40.12 -9.86 11.10
C SER A 53 40.63 -10.11 12.52
N ASP A 54 41.94 -9.93 12.70
CA ASP A 54 42.55 -9.90 14.03
C ASP A 54 42.13 -8.67 14.84
N ALA A 55 42.55 -8.65 16.11
CA ALA A 55 42.26 -7.53 17.00
C ALA A 55 42.97 -6.21 16.61
N ASN A 56 43.86 -6.22 15.61
CA ASN A 56 44.67 -5.06 15.24
C ASN A 56 43.97 -4.15 14.23
N GLY A 57 42.95 -4.63 13.51
CA GLY A 57 42.26 -3.81 12.54
C GLY A 57 41.13 -4.55 11.82
N LEU A 58 40.38 -3.78 11.03
CA LEU A 58 39.39 -4.32 10.11
C LEU A 58 40.02 -4.39 8.72
N TRP A 59 40.31 -5.59 8.23
CA TRP A 59 41.11 -5.80 7.02
C TRP A 59 40.28 -5.98 5.76
N THR A 60 40.86 -5.58 4.63
CA THR A 60 40.21 -5.60 3.32
C THR A 60 40.81 -6.65 2.40
N LEU A 61 39.93 -7.48 1.84
CA LEU A 61 40.19 -8.35 0.72
C LEU A 61 39.78 -7.61 -0.55
N THR A 62 40.76 -7.12 -1.32
CA THR A 62 40.53 -6.30 -2.52
C THR A 62 40.78 -7.12 -3.78
N LYS A 63 39.75 -7.20 -4.64
CA LYS A 63 39.84 -7.94 -5.90
C LYS A 63 40.86 -7.31 -6.87
N SER A 64 41.69 -8.15 -7.49
CA SER A 64 42.68 -7.74 -8.51
C SER A 64 42.42 -8.31 -9.91
N THR A 65 41.57 -9.33 -10.02
CA THR A 65 41.16 -9.95 -11.29
C THR A 65 39.64 -10.02 -11.44
N SER A 66 39.12 -10.29 -12.63
CA SER A 66 37.67 -10.52 -12.81
C SER A 66 37.20 -11.75 -12.00
N GLY A 67 35.96 -11.71 -11.48
CA GLY A 67 35.31 -12.83 -10.78
C GLY A 67 34.92 -12.53 -9.32
N PHE A 68 34.40 -13.55 -8.63
CA PHE A 68 34.01 -13.46 -7.21
C PHE A 68 35.22 -13.50 -6.27
N HIS A 69 35.04 -13.05 -5.01
CA HIS A 69 35.96 -13.39 -3.93
C HIS A 69 35.80 -14.87 -3.54
N PHE A 70 34.57 -15.29 -3.29
CA PHE A 70 34.28 -16.64 -2.79
C PHE A 70 33.18 -17.35 -3.59
N ILE A 71 33.35 -18.66 -3.74
CA ILE A 71 32.32 -19.60 -4.21
C ILE A 71 31.98 -20.52 -3.03
N VAL A 72 30.75 -20.47 -2.54
CA VAL A 72 30.34 -21.14 -1.30
C VAL A 72 29.42 -22.32 -1.62
N ASN A 73 29.97 -23.53 -1.53
CA ASN A 73 29.23 -24.80 -1.60
C ASN A 73 29.15 -25.50 -0.23
N GLY A 74 30.04 -25.14 0.72
CA GLY A 74 29.99 -25.52 2.14
C GLY A 74 29.37 -24.41 2.99
N THR A 75 29.95 -24.15 4.16
CA THR A 75 29.56 -23.03 5.04
C THR A 75 30.67 -22.01 5.13
N LEU A 76 30.36 -20.74 4.90
CA LEU A 76 31.25 -19.61 5.08
C LEU A 76 30.62 -18.61 6.06
N THR A 77 31.37 -18.22 7.08
CA THR A 77 31.04 -17.09 7.95
C THR A 77 32.05 -15.99 7.74
N LEU A 78 31.56 -14.77 7.48
CA LEU A 78 32.35 -13.56 7.42
C LEU A 78 31.97 -12.68 8.61
N GLU A 79 32.96 -12.27 9.40
CA GLU A 79 32.78 -11.41 10.58
C GLU A 79 33.95 -10.44 10.66
N ASN A 80 33.71 -9.14 10.87
CA ASN A 80 34.78 -8.14 10.91
C ASN A 80 35.76 -8.29 9.74
N ILE A 81 35.28 -8.33 8.50
CA ILE A 81 36.12 -8.44 7.31
C ILE A 81 35.49 -7.73 6.11
N LEU A 82 36.29 -7.03 5.32
CA LEU A 82 35.82 -6.20 4.22
C LEU A 82 36.10 -6.87 2.88
N LEU A 83 35.08 -7.08 2.05
CA LEU A 83 35.21 -7.52 0.67
C LEU A 83 35.01 -6.34 -0.28
N ASN A 84 36.10 -5.90 -0.91
CA ASN A 84 36.09 -4.80 -1.88
C ASN A 84 36.22 -5.34 -3.30
N GLY A 85 35.16 -5.20 -4.09
CA GLY A 85 35.19 -5.61 -5.50
C GLY A 85 36.14 -4.80 -6.37
N ASN A 86 36.58 -3.62 -5.92
CA ASN A 86 37.49 -2.73 -6.63
C ASN A 86 36.99 -2.34 -8.03
N TRP A 87 35.67 -2.24 -8.22
CA TRP A 87 35.13 -1.76 -9.47
C TRP A 87 35.43 -0.28 -9.65
N ASN A 88 35.94 0.08 -10.83
CA ASN A 88 36.36 1.44 -11.18
C ASN A 88 35.35 2.18 -12.07
N GLY A 89 34.13 1.65 -12.20
CA GLY A 89 33.08 2.23 -13.06
C GLY A 89 33.14 1.81 -14.53
N VAL A 90 34.14 1.02 -14.96
CA VAL A 90 34.29 0.60 -16.36
C VAL A 90 33.57 -0.73 -16.61
N THR A 91 32.72 -0.79 -17.65
CA THR A 91 31.83 -1.93 -17.95
C THR A 91 32.41 -2.94 -18.96
N THR A 92 33.71 -2.86 -19.29
CA THR A 92 34.37 -3.76 -20.27
C THR A 92 34.63 -5.17 -19.74
N THR A 93 34.35 -5.42 -18.46
CA THR A 93 34.53 -6.72 -17.80
C THR A 93 33.19 -7.30 -17.36
N SER A 94 33.14 -8.61 -17.12
CA SER A 94 31.90 -9.26 -16.71
C SER A 94 31.62 -9.16 -15.22
N ARG A 95 32.64 -9.13 -14.34
CA ARG A 95 32.46 -9.23 -12.88
C ARG A 95 33.66 -8.77 -12.06
N PHE A 96 33.39 -8.15 -10.91
CA PHE A 96 34.39 -7.76 -9.91
C PHE A 96 33.85 -7.94 -8.48
N GLY A 97 34.45 -8.86 -7.73
CA GLY A 97 34.18 -9.06 -6.31
C GLY A 97 32.89 -9.83 -6.01
N GLY A 98 32.49 -9.77 -4.75
CA GLY A 98 31.29 -10.43 -4.26
C GLY A 98 31.43 -11.91 -3.90
N VAL A 99 30.29 -12.55 -3.62
CA VAL A 99 30.20 -13.96 -3.24
C VAL A 99 29.11 -14.65 -4.05
N THR A 100 29.33 -15.88 -4.48
CA THR A 100 28.26 -16.76 -4.95
C THR A 100 28.05 -17.90 -3.96
N VAL A 101 26.80 -18.16 -3.60
CA VAL A 101 26.35 -19.25 -2.73
C VAL A 101 25.55 -20.22 -3.59
N GLY A 102 26.06 -21.44 -3.71
CA GLY A 102 25.67 -22.38 -4.74
C GLY A 102 26.22 -22.04 -6.12
N THR A 103 26.12 -23.02 -7.01
CA THR A 103 26.47 -22.88 -8.43
C THR A 103 25.44 -23.59 -9.30
N ALA A 104 25.51 -23.40 -10.63
CA ALA A 104 24.59 -24.05 -11.56
C ALA A 104 24.62 -25.59 -11.49
N SER A 105 25.72 -26.19 -11.05
CA SER A 105 25.91 -27.66 -11.00
C SER A 105 25.95 -28.24 -9.58
N ILE A 106 26.03 -27.40 -8.55
CA ILE A 106 26.11 -27.83 -7.14
C ILE A 106 25.00 -27.15 -6.35
N ALA A 107 24.15 -27.96 -5.74
CA ALA A 107 23.10 -27.47 -4.86
C ALA A 107 23.67 -27.02 -3.52
N GLY A 108 23.16 -25.92 -2.99
CA GLY A 108 23.37 -25.50 -1.61
C GLY A 108 24.58 -24.59 -1.36
N GLY A 109 24.97 -24.53 -0.09
CA GLY A 109 25.92 -23.58 0.48
C GLY A 109 25.24 -22.66 1.48
N VAL A 110 25.95 -22.29 2.54
CA VAL A 110 25.45 -21.35 3.56
C VAL A 110 26.45 -20.23 3.75
N LEU A 111 26.00 -18.99 3.63
CA LEU A 111 26.79 -17.80 3.92
C LEU A 111 26.19 -17.05 5.12
N TYR A 112 26.98 -16.93 6.18
CA TYR A 112 26.71 -16.04 7.31
C TYR A 112 27.50 -14.75 7.14
N LEU A 113 26.79 -13.62 7.19
CA LEU A 113 27.33 -12.27 7.12
C LEU A 113 27.06 -11.58 8.46
N ASN A 114 28.01 -11.70 9.38
CA ASN A 114 27.90 -11.21 10.74
C ASN A 114 28.34 -9.74 10.84
N ALA A 115 28.16 -9.15 12.02
CA ALA A 115 28.59 -7.80 12.34
C ALA A 115 30.06 -7.53 11.91
N GLY A 116 30.29 -6.32 11.40
CA GLY A 116 31.60 -5.87 10.91
C GLY A 116 32.01 -6.45 9.55
N ALA A 117 31.29 -7.42 9.00
CA ALA A 117 31.52 -7.81 7.61
C ALA A 117 30.95 -6.76 6.64
N GLU A 118 31.69 -6.45 5.57
CA GLU A 118 31.18 -5.65 4.46
C GLU A 118 31.38 -6.30 3.10
N VAL A 119 30.40 -6.14 2.21
CA VAL A 119 30.53 -6.44 0.78
C VAL A 119 30.22 -5.19 -0.02
N PHE A 120 31.24 -4.62 -0.65
CA PHE A 120 31.09 -3.32 -1.30
C PHE A 120 31.89 -3.15 -2.58
N ASN A 121 31.48 -2.16 -3.37
CA ASN A 121 32.09 -1.79 -4.64
C ASN A 121 32.28 -2.99 -5.59
N CYS A 122 31.34 -3.94 -5.54
CA CYS A 122 31.30 -5.09 -6.41
C CYS A 122 30.46 -4.80 -7.66
N PHE A 123 30.74 -5.51 -8.74
CA PHE A 123 30.10 -5.29 -10.03
C PHE A 123 29.84 -6.60 -10.77
N THR A 124 28.71 -6.68 -11.49
CA THR A 124 28.52 -7.69 -12.53
C THR A 124 27.66 -7.18 -13.69
N SER A 125 28.04 -7.55 -14.91
CA SER A 125 27.23 -7.43 -16.13
C SER A 125 26.68 -8.79 -16.59
N THR A 126 27.07 -9.89 -15.94
CA THR A 126 26.59 -11.24 -16.25
C THR A 126 25.13 -11.42 -15.85
N ALA A 127 24.29 -11.96 -16.73
CA ALA A 127 22.87 -12.21 -16.45
C ALA A 127 22.65 -13.16 -15.26
N ALA A 128 21.54 -12.98 -14.53
CA ALA A 128 21.14 -13.83 -13.39
C ALA A 128 22.15 -13.86 -12.24
N GLU A 129 22.66 -12.69 -11.85
CA GLU A 129 23.60 -12.51 -10.74
C GLU A 129 23.33 -11.24 -9.95
N GLY A 130 23.75 -11.22 -8.69
CA GLY A 130 23.75 -10.02 -7.84
C GLY A 130 25.06 -9.26 -7.98
N GLY A 131 25.00 -7.93 -7.89
CA GLY A 131 26.19 -7.08 -7.95
C GLY A 131 27.17 -7.36 -6.81
N GLY A 132 26.65 -7.64 -5.60
CA GLY A 132 27.45 -8.06 -4.44
C GLY A 132 27.38 -9.58 -4.21
N ILE A 133 26.18 -10.14 -4.06
CA ILE A 133 26.00 -11.53 -3.63
C ILE A 133 24.98 -12.23 -4.53
N THR A 134 25.31 -13.44 -4.95
CA THR A 134 24.44 -14.34 -5.72
C THR A 134 24.13 -15.57 -4.88
N CYS A 135 22.85 -15.94 -4.76
CA CYS A 135 22.37 -17.09 -4.02
C CYS A 135 21.47 -17.94 -4.91
N VAL A 136 21.90 -19.15 -5.24
CA VAL A 136 21.23 -20.00 -6.23
C VAL A 136 21.14 -21.45 -5.77
N ASN A 137 20.25 -22.21 -6.40
CA ASN A 137 20.22 -23.67 -6.32
C ASN A 137 20.14 -24.22 -4.88
N GLY A 138 19.31 -23.62 -4.03
CA GLY A 138 19.15 -24.06 -2.63
C GLY A 138 20.16 -23.45 -1.66
N GLY A 139 20.96 -22.48 -2.10
CA GLY A 139 21.83 -21.70 -1.23
C GLY A 139 21.04 -20.94 -0.16
N THR A 140 21.68 -20.69 0.97
CA THR A 140 21.13 -19.87 2.06
C THR A 140 22.08 -18.74 2.41
N VAL A 141 21.56 -17.51 2.49
CA VAL A 141 22.31 -16.35 2.96
C VAL A 141 21.61 -15.77 4.18
N ILE A 142 22.37 -15.57 5.26
CA ILE A 142 21.92 -15.02 6.52
C ILE A 142 22.73 -13.76 6.82
N VAL A 143 22.07 -12.61 6.89
CA VAL A 143 22.66 -11.32 7.26
C VAL A 143 22.30 -11.01 8.70
N ASP A 144 23.33 -10.99 9.56
CA ASP A 144 23.21 -10.75 10.99
C ASP A 144 24.17 -9.63 11.43
N GLY A 145 23.96 -8.44 10.86
CA GLY A 145 24.70 -7.22 11.21
C GLY A 145 25.70 -6.70 10.18
N ALA A 146 25.91 -7.40 9.05
CA ALA A 146 26.82 -6.95 8.00
C ALA A 146 26.29 -5.75 7.19
N THR A 147 27.19 -5.06 6.49
CA THR A 147 26.86 -3.99 5.54
C THR A 147 27.11 -4.40 4.10
N ILE A 148 26.09 -4.28 3.24
CA ILE A 148 26.18 -4.56 1.80
C ILE A 148 25.90 -3.26 1.08
N ARG A 149 26.92 -2.67 0.46
CA ARG A 149 26.79 -1.31 -0.08
C ARG A 149 27.49 -1.06 -1.40
N ASP A 150 26.96 -0.10 -2.15
CA ASP A 150 27.58 0.43 -3.36
C ASP A 150 27.90 -0.64 -4.43
N ASN A 151 27.14 -1.75 -4.43
CA ASN A 151 27.30 -2.81 -5.41
C ASN A 151 26.41 -2.55 -6.64
N THR A 152 26.92 -2.89 -7.82
CA THR A 152 26.30 -2.52 -9.09
C THR A 152 26.06 -3.73 -10.01
N LYS A 153 24.84 -3.82 -10.53
CA LYS A 153 24.41 -4.83 -11.50
C LYS A 153 23.91 -4.13 -12.76
N THR A 154 24.53 -4.41 -13.91
CA THR A 154 24.14 -3.78 -15.19
C THR A 154 23.50 -4.73 -16.19
N GLY A 155 23.80 -6.03 -16.10
CA GLY A 155 23.19 -7.07 -16.95
C GLY A 155 21.74 -7.38 -16.57
N THR A 156 21.05 -8.14 -17.40
CA THR A 156 19.65 -8.55 -17.16
C THR A 156 19.51 -9.45 -15.93
N ASN A 157 18.33 -9.45 -15.30
CA ASN A 157 17.94 -10.30 -14.16
C ASN A 157 18.96 -10.30 -13.00
N GLY A 158 18.72 -9.54 -11.94
CA GLY A 158 19.63 -9.49 -10.80
C GLY A 158 19.37 -8.33 -9.87
N GLY A 159 19.91 -8.37 -8.65
CA GLY A 159 19.86 -7.22 -7.75
C GLY A 159 21.20 -6.51 -7.62
N GLY A 160 21.17 -5.23 -7.26
CA GLY A 160 22.40 -4.47 -7.05
C GLY A 160 23.21 -5.06 -5.91
N GLY A 161 22.57 -5.30 -4.76
CA GLY A 161 23.20 -5.97 -3.62
C GLY A 161 23.14 -7.49 -3.75
N PHE A 162 21.93 -8.04 -3.80
CA PHE A 162 21.66 -9.48 -3.76
C PHE A 162 20.85 -9.98 -4.95
N TYR A 163 21.13 -11.20 -5.39
CA TYR A 163 20.25 -11.97 -6.26
C TYR A 163 19.97 -13.35 -5.65
N VAL A 164 18.69 -13.71 -5.49
CA VAL A 164 18.24 -14.96 -4.86
C VAL A 164 17.34 -15.71 -5.84
N ASN A 165 17.81 -16.82 -6.39
CA ASN A 165 17.11 -17.53 -7.47
C ASN A 165 16.97 -19.03 -7.20
N GLY A 166 15.74 -19.52 -7.33
CA GLY A 166 15.40 -20.94 -7.28
C GLY A 166 14.54 -21.31 -6.06
N PRO A 167 13.73 -22.37 -6.16
CA PRO A 167 12.63 -22.66 -5.24
C PRO A 167 13.05 -23.01 -3.80
N ALA A 168 14.33 -23.30 -3.58
CA ALA A 168 14.90 -23.60 -2.27
C ALA A 168 15.93 -22.54 -1.81
N SER A 169 16.16 -21.50 -2.60
CA SER A 169 17.13 -20.46 -2.26
C SER A 169 16.52 -19.49 -1.26
N ILE A 170 17.25 -19.23 -0.17
CA ILE A 170 16.75 -18.50 1.00
C ILE A 170 17.66 -17.31 1.30
N PHE A 171 17.02 -16.16 1.52
CA PHE A 171 17.66 -14.99 2.12
C PHE A 171 16.95 -14.61 3.41
N ILE A 172 17.73 -14.45 4.49
CA ILE A 172 17.25 -14.02 5.80
C ILE A 172 18.07 -12.81 6.26
N MET A 173 17.41 -11.74 6.69
CA MET A 173 18.02 -10.57 7.28
C MET A 173 17.53 -10.38 8.71
N ASN A 174 18.38 -10.68 9.69
CA ASN A 174 18.11 -10.45 11.12
C ASN A 174 18.56 -9.05 11.57
N GLY A 175 19.54 -8.47 10.87
CA GLY A 175 20.09 -7.15 11.13
C GLY A 175 20.95 -6.65 9.96
N GLY A 176 21.74 -5.60 10.20
CA GLY A 176 22.67 -5.06 9.21
C GLY A 176 22.06 -4.01 8.28
N ILE A 177 22.82 -3.62 7.26
CA ILE A 177 22.49 -2.51 6.35
C ILE A 177 22.70 -2.94 4.89
N ILE A 178 21.70 -2.72 4.03
CA ILE A 178 21.79 -2.87 2.58
C ILE A 178 21.56 -1.50 1.96
N THR A 179 22.61 -0.83 1.48
CA THR A 179 22.50 0.58 1.05
C THR A 179 23.27 0.97 -0.19
N GLY A 180 22.75 1.91 -0.98
CA GLY A 180 23.48 2.46 -2.13
C GLY A 180 23.67 1.48 -3.29
N ASN A 181 23.04 0.30 -3.25
CA ASN A 181 23.19 -0.70 -4.29
C ASN A 181 22.32 -0.35 -5.52
N ARG A 182 22.81 -0.71 -6.72
CA ARG A 182 22.22 -0.26 -7.99
C ARG A 182 22.02 -1.42 -8.95
N ALA A 183 20.78 -1.63 -9.40
CA ALA A 183 20.46 -2.50 -10.52
C ALA A 183 20.00 -1.65 -11.71
N THR A 184 20.81 -1.53 -12.75
CA THR A 184 20.59 -0.55 -13.83
C THR A 184 19.99 -1.14 -15.09
N SER A 185 19.77 -2.45 -15.14
CA SER A 185 19.18 -3.10 -16.32
C SER A 185 17.71 -2.74 -16.46
N ASN A 186 17.33 -2.33 -17.66
CA ASN A 186 15.98 -1.88 -18.00
C ASN A 186 15.12 -2.93 -18.72
N THR A 187 15.57 -4.19 -18.80
CA THR A 187 14.86 -5.23 -19.56
C THR A 187 13.98 -6.13 -18.70
N THR A 188 14.45 -6.65 -17.56
CA THR A 188 13.66 -7.53 -16.66
C THR A 188 14.17 -7.56 -15.21
N GLY A 189 13.23 -7.70 -14.25
CA GLY A 189 13.41 -8.18 -12.86
C GLY A 189 14.66 -7.72 -12.12
N SER A 190 14.62 -6.54 -11.48
CA SER A 190 15.82 -5.94 -10.91
C SER A 190 15.56 -5.14 -9.64
N GLY A 191 15.69 -5.77 -8.46
CA GLY A 191 15.66 -5.06 -7.19
C GLY A 191 16.98 -4.34 -6.89
N GLY A 192 16.95 -3.06 -6.49
CA GLY A 192 18.18 -2.29 -6.26
C GLY A 192 19.00 -2.88 -5.11
N GLY A 193 18.34 -3.20 -3.99
CA GLY A 193 18.94 -3.90 -2.87
C GLY A 193 18.93 -5.42 -3.09
N ILE A 194 17.74 -6.01 -3.13
CA ILE A 194 17.53 -7.46 -3.23
C ILE A 194 16.62 -7.78 -4.41
N SER A 195 17.05 -8.72 -5.25
CA SER A 195 16.21 -9.31 -6.31
C SER A 195 16.03 -10.81 -6.05
N ALA A 196 14.79 -11.26 -5.90
CA ALA A 196 14.42 -12.65 -5.69
C ALA A 196 13.52 -13.15 -6.83
N THR A 197 13.68 -14.40 -7.26
CA THR A 197 12.89 -15.01 -8.35
C THR A 197 12.76 -16.52 -8.24
N THR A 198 11.82 -17.09 -9.00
CA THR A 198 11.68 -18.54 -9.20
C THR A 198 11.34 -19.23 -7.89
N SER A 199 10.29 -18.72 -7.24
CA SER A 199 9.78 -19.21 -5.96
C SER A 199 10.81 -19.24 -4.81
N SER A 200 11.87 -18.42 -4.87
CA SER A 200 12.79 -18.23 -3.74
C SER A 200 12.13 -17.46 -2.58
N SER A 201 12.80 -17.40 -1.42
CA SER A 201 12.26 -16.77 -0.22
C SER A 201 13.14 -15.63 0.30
N VAL A 202 12.50 -14.51 0.64
CA VAL A 202 13.11 -13.35 1.31
C VAL A 202 12.41 -13.11 2.64
N THR A 203 13.17 -13.17 3.74
CA THR A 203 12.68 -12.90 5.10
C THR A 203 13.45 -11.75 5.75
N ILE A 204 12.74 -10.72 6.19
CA ILE A 204 13.29 -9.56 6.89
C ILE A 204 12.77 -9.53 8.33
N ASN A 205 13.63 -9.89 9.29
CA ASN A 205 13.33 -9.82 10.71
C ASN A 205 13.82 -8.50 11.34
N GLY A 206 14.84 -7.88 10.75
CA GLY A 206 15.46 -6.65 11.26
C GLY A 206 16.38 -5.97 10.24
N GLY A 207 17.06 -4.91 10.68
CA GLY A 207 18.03 -4.16 9.86
C GLY A 207 17.42 -3.08 8.96
N LEU A 208 18.25 -2.50 8.08
CA LEU A 208 17.91 -1.38 7.21
C LEU A 208 18.22 -1.68 5.74
N ILE A 209 17.24 -1.51 4.86
CA ILE A 209 17.40 -1.53 3.39
C ILE A 209 17.10 -0.13 2.88
N SER A 210 18.12 0.63 2.48
CA SER A 210 17.94 2.04 2.12
C SER A 210 18.74 2.55 0.95
N ARG A 211 18.27 3.61 0.27
CA ARG A 211 19.03 4.29 -0.81
C ARG A 211 19.47 3.37 -1.93
N ASN A 212 18.77 2.25 -2.12
CA ASN A 212 19.02 1.36 -3.23
C ASN A 212 18.22 1.81 -4.44
N THR A 213 18.79 1.65 -5.64
CA THR A 213 18.20 2.11 -6.89
C THR A 213 18.00 0.96 -7.87
N ALA A 214 16.76 0.78 -8.31
CA ALA A 214 16.41 -0.11 -9.40
C ALA A 214 16.07 0.68 -10.66
N ALA A 215 16.42 0.16 -11.83
CA ALA A 215 15.94 0.70 -13.09
C ALA A 215 14.45 0.39 -13.32
N ILE A 216 13.93 -0.73 -12.80
CA ILE A 216 12.55 -1.18 -13.08
C ILE A 216 11.76 -1.49 -11.80
N ASN A 217 12.15 -2.49 -11.00
CA ASN A 217 11.30 -3.07 -9.96
C ASN A 217 11.96 -2.99 -8.60
N GLY A 218 11.27 -2.62 -7.52
CA GLY A 218 11.77 -2.84 -6.16
C GLY A 218 13.09 -2.14 -5.89
N GLY A 219 13.11 -0.82 -5.82
CA GLY A 219 14.31 -0.06 -5.41
C GLY A 219 14.99 -0.70 -4.21
N GLY A 220 14.21 -1.06 -3.18
CA GLY A 220 14.66 -1.88 -2.06
C GLY A 220 14.68 -3.37 -2.40
N VAL A 221 13.49 -3.98 -2.51
CA VAL A 221 13.31 -5.42 -2.70
C VAL A 221 12.37 -5.72 -3.86
N SER A 222 12.76 -6.64 -4.74
CA SER A 222 11.92 -7.14 -5.84
C SER A 222 11.82 -8.66 -5.76
N CYS A 223 10.63 -9.20 -5.54
CA CYS A 223 10.33 -10.63 -5.60
C CYS A 223 9.50 -10.92 -6.85
N GLY A 224 10.10 -11.54 -7.87
CA GLY A 224 9.46 -11.92 -9.12
C GLY A 224 9.13 -13.42 -9.19
N SER A 225 8.34 -13.81 -10.18
CA SER A 225 8.13 -15.22 -10.58
C SER A 225 7.84 -16.16 -9.40
N GLY A 226 6.92 -15.76 -8.51
CA GLY A 226 6.48 -16.59 -7.39
C GLY A 226 7.33 -16.49 -6.12
N ALA A 227 8.41 -15.71 -6.12
CA ALA A 227 9.23 -15.53 -4.92
C ALA A 227 8.44 -14.89 -3.77
N GLY A 228 8.59 -15.43 -2.56
CA GLY A 228 7.87 -14.99 -1.38
C GLY A 228 8.61 -13.89 -0.62
N PHE A 229 7.84 -12.95 -0.05
CA PHE A 229 8.35 -11.89 0.80
C PHE A 229 7.68 -11.92 2.18
N THR A 230 8.49 -12.02 3.23
CA THR A 230 8.05 -11.95 4.62
C THR A 230 8.83 -10.87 5.37
N MET A 231 8.12 -9.98 6.07
CA MET A 231 8.72 -8.93 6.89
C MET A 231 8.08 -8.93 8.28
N ALA A 232 8.88 -9.26 9.30
CA ALA A 232 8.47 -9.21 10.70
C ALA A 232 9.00 -7.96 11.43
N GLY A 233 10.05 -7.33 10.90
CA GLY A 233 10.68 -6.14 11.47
C GLY A 233 11.60 -5.44 10.49
N GLY A 234 12.47 -4.57 10.99
CA GLY A 234 13.41 -3.79 10.17
C GLY A 234 12.77 -2.60 9.44
N THR A 235 13.56 -1.93 8.61
CA THR A 235 13.15 -0.74 7.85
C THR A 235 13.56 -0.85 6.38
N ILE A 236 12.62 -0.59 5.46
CA ILE A 236 12.88 -0.42 4.03
C ILE A 236 12.55 1.02 3.67
N SER A 237 13.57 1.85 3.46
CA SER A 237 13.33 3.29 3.28
C SER A 237 14.25 4.01 2.32
N GLU A 238 13.77 5.12 1.74
CA GLU A 238 14.59 5.94 0.83
C GLU A 238 15.09 5.17 -0.40
N ASN A 239 14.38 4.11 -0.81
CA ASN A 239 14.72 3.38 -2.02
C ASN A 239 13.97 3.95 -3.22
N THR A 240 14.60 3.85 -4.38
CA THR A 240 14.09 4.43 -5.62
C THR A 240 14.01 3.37 -6.70
N SER A 241 12.85 3.25 -7.34
CA SER A 241 12.79 2.63 -8.67
C SER A 241 12.62 3.73 -9.72
N LEU A 242 13.46 3.71 -10.76
CA LEU A 242 13.42 4.72 -11.82
C LEU A 242 12.35 4.43 -12.88
N SER A 243 11.81 3.21 -12.93
CA SER A 243 10.81 2.76 -13.91
C SER A 243 11.18 3.14 -15.37
N ILE A 244 12.44 2.94 -15.75
CA ILE A 244 12.94 3.19 -17.11
C ILE A 244 12.76 1.97 -18.03
N GLY A 245 11.63 1.27 -17.91
CA GLY A 245 11.34 0.07 -18.72
C GLY A 245 11.24 0.34 -20.23
N PRO A 246 11.35 -0.68 -21.10
CA PRO A 246 11.50 -0.52 -22.55
C PRO A 246 10.25 0.07 -23.22
N THR A 247 9.08 -0.12 -22.60
CA THR A 247 7.79 0.27 -23.16
C THR A 247 7.42 1.73 -22.86
N GLY A 248 8.15 2.40 -21.96
CA GLY A 248 7.79 3.74 -21.49
C GLY A 248 6.37 3.83 -20.88
N ASP A 249 5.75 2.67 -20.61
CA ASP A 249 4.35 2.56 -20.26
C ASP A 249 4.16 2.77 -18.75
N PRO A 250 3.51 3.88 -18.32
CA PRO A 250 3.23 4.15 -16.92
C PRO A 250 2.26 3.14 -16.27
N SER A 251 1.64 2.24 -17.05
CA SER A 251 0.77 1.17 -16.55
C SER A 251 1.55 -0.03 -15.97
N SER A 252 2.85 -0.13 -16.25
CA SER A 252 3.68 -1.22 -15.75
C SER A 252 3.98 -1.06 -14.25
N THR A 253 3.83 -2.18 -13.52
CA THR A 253 3.66 -2.23 -12.06
C THR A 253 5.01 -2.35 -11.36
N PHE A 254 5.45 -1.37 -10.56
CA PHE A 254 6.82 -1.32 -10.04
C PHE A 254 6.88 -0.73 -8.63
N GLY A 255 7.00 -1.55 -7.58
CA GLY A 255 7.13 -1.03 -6.21
C GLY A 255 8.47 -0.34 -5.98
N ALA A 256 8.56 0.86 -5.42
CA ALA A 256 9.89 1.45 -5.12
C ALA A 256 10.51 0.89 -3.83
N GLY A 257 9.71 0.66 -2.77
CA GLY A 257 10.17 -0.05 -1.59
C GLY A 257 10.24 -1.55 -1.84
N VAL A 258 9.08 -2.18 -1.95
CA VAL A 258 8.91 -3.62 -2.16
C VAL A 258 8.02 -3.90 -3.36
N PHE A 259 8.48 -4.75 -4.26
CA PHE A 259 7.68 -5.31 -5.35
C PHE A 259 7.52 -6.82 -5.18
N VAL A 260 6.30 -7.33 -5.32
CA VAL A 260 6.02 -8.78 -5.35
C VAL A 260 5.16 -9.13 -6.56
N SER A 261 5.61 -10.10 -7.36
CA SER A 261 4.86 -10.66 -8.48
C SER A 261 4.63 -12.15 -8.29
N ASN A 262 3.36 -12.53 -8.20
CA ASN A 262 2.87 -13.90 -8.15
C ASN A 262 3.37 -14.72 -6.95
N GLY A 263 3.98 -14.10 -5.95
CA GLY A 263 4.41 -14.73 -4.70
C GLY A 263 3.59 -14.26 -3.49
N PRO A 264 3.69 -14.96 -2.35
CA PRO A 264 3.05 -14.54 -1.11
C PRO A 264 3.71 -13.26 -0.57
N PHE A 265 2.90 -12.39 0.03
CA PHE A 265 3.35 -11.20 0.74
C PHE A 265 2.82 -11.22 2.18
N THR A 266 3.73 -11.21 3.16
CA THR A 266 3.38 -11.09 4.58
C THR A 266 4.19 -10.00 5.23
N MET A 267 3.51 -9.05 5.87
CA MET A 267 4.13 -8.05 6.75
C MET A 267 3.43 -8.10 8.10
N THR A 268 4.16 -8.46 9.16
CA THR A 268 3.63 -8.49 10.54
C THR A 268 4.24 -7.40 11.43
N GLY A 269 5.17 -6.61 10.87
CA GLY A 269 5.86 -5.54 11.60
C GLY A 269 6.89 -4.83 10.74
N GLY A 270 7.63 -3.92 11.37
CA GLY A 270 8.64 -3.08 10.72
C GLY A 270 8.05 -1.88 9.96
N THR A 271 8.92 -1.19 9.21
CA THR A 271 8.60 0.09 8.56
C THR A 271 8.98 0.10 7.08
N ILE A 272 8.04 0.47 6.22
CA ILE A 272 8.31 0.77 4.80
C ILE A 272 8.04 2.25 4.57
N SER A 273 9.08 3.06 4.40
CA SER A 273 8.90 4.52 4.39
C SER A 273 9.75 5.31 3.40
N ARG A 274 9.24 6.44 2.91
CA ARG A 274 10.01 7.39 2.08
C ARG A 274 10.61 6.73 0.83
N ASN A 275 9.97 5.70 0.28
CA ASN A 275 10.37 5.12 -0.99
C ASN A 275 9.69 5.88 -2.13
N ILE A 276 10.44 6.11 -3.21
CA ILE A 276 10.03 7.02 -4.29
C ILE A 276 10.01 6.27 -5.61
N LEU A 277 8.86 6.35 -6.28
CA LEU A 277 8.67 5.84 -7.63
C LEU A 277 8.27 6.99 -8.56
N PRO A 278 9.19 7.54 -9.36
CA PRO A 278 8.87 8.69 -10.19
C PRO A 278 7.78 8.39 -11.22
N ARG A 279 7.77 7.18 -11.79
CA ARG A 279 6.81 6.73 -12.81
C ARG A 279 6.37 5.30 -12.48
N GLY A 280 5.07 4.99 -12.56
CA GLY A 280 4.53 3.66 -12.26
C GLY A 280 3.77 3.59 -10.94
N ASN A 281 3.46 2.38 -10.44
CA ASN A 281 2.54 2.17 -9.32
C ASN A 281 3.17 1.50 -8.08
N GLY A 282 2.81 1.98 -6.88
CA GLY A 282 3.27 1.45 -5.60
C GLY A 282 4.53 2.15 -5.06
N GLY A 283 4.40 3.32 -4.44
CA GLY A 283 5.56 4.01 -3.85
C GLY A 283 6.24 3.15 -2.78
N GLY A 284 5.46 2.66 -1.81
CA GLY A 284 5.94 1.78 -0.77
C GLY A 284 5.97 0.32 -1.23
N ILE A 285 4.78 -0.24 -1.44
CA ILE A 285 4.55 -1.64 -1.78
C ILE A 285 3.79 -1.72 -3.10
N SER A 286 4.18 -2.65 -3.96
CA SER A 286 3.46 -2.98 -5.19
C SER A 286 3.34 -4.50 -5.33
N ILE A 287 2.11 -5.00 -5.39
CA ILE A 287 1.82 -6.43 -5.52
C ILE A 287 1.05 -6.67 -6.80
N ASN A 288 1.54 -7.60 -7.62
CA ASN A 288 0.84 -8.09 -8.80
C ASN A 288 0.58 -9.59 -8.63
N SER A 289 -0.69 -9.97 -8.60
CA SER A 289 -1.09 -11.37 -8.52
C SER A 289 -1.99 -11.72 -9.70
N THR A 290 -1.47 -12.58 -10.57
CA THR A 290 -2.20 -13.26 -11.64
C THR A 290 -2.58 -14.69 -11.28
N ILE A 291 -2.14 -15.19 -10.12
CA ILE A 291 -2.34 -16.59 -9.70
C ILE A 291 -3.70 -16.72 -8.97
N ALA A 292 -4.45 -17.77 -9.32
CA ALA A 292 -5.66 -18.17 -8.60
C ALA A 292 -5.33 -18.50 -7.13
N ALA A 293 -6.13 -17.99 -6.20
CA ALA A 293 -5.91 -17.78 -4.76
C ALA A 293 -5.40 -18.96 -3.87
N THR A 294 -4.91 -20.06 -4.43
CA THR A 294 -4.48 -21.25 -3.67
C THR A 294 -3.19 -21.10 -2.85
N SER A 295 -2.41 -20.01 -3.01
CA SER A 295 -1.19 -19.77 -2.20
C SER A 295 -0.82 -18.30 -1.92
N ALA A 296 -1.59 -17.32 -2.37
CA ALA A 296 -1.24 -15.90 -2.24
C ALA A 296 -2.14 -15.20 -1.20
N SER A 297 -1.77 -15.27 0.08
CA SER A 297 -2.26 -14.31 1.07
C SER A 297 -1.51 -12.99 0.88
N ILE A 298 -2.25 -11.87 0.74
CA ILE A 298 -1.70 -10.53 0.94
C ILE A 298 -2.08 -10.13 2.35
N LEU A 299 -1.15 -10.33 3.27
CA LEU A 299 -1.36 -10.11 4.70
C LEU A 299 -0.48 -8.97 5.20
N ILE A 300 -1.12 -7.94 5.75
CA ILE A 300 -0.48 -6.88 6.51
C ILE A 300 -1.13 -6.92 7.89
N SER A 301 -0.39 -7.36 8.90
CA SER A 301 -0.87 -7.55 10.27
C SER A 301 0.10 -6.93 11.28
N GLY A 302 0.42 -5.66 11.06
CA GLY A 302 1.37 -4.91 11.86
C GLY A 302 2.29 -4.02 11.03
N GLY A 303 2.89 -3.04 11.70
CA GLY A 303 3.92 -2.17 11.14
C GLY A 303 3.37 -0.89 10.49
N THR A 304 4.30 -0.15 9.89
CA THR A 304 4.06 1.21 9.39
C THR A 304 4.45 1.35 7.93
N ILE A 305 3.55 1.88 7.11
CA ILE A 305 3.80 2.22 5.71
C ILE A 305 3.60 3.73 5.55
N SER A 306 4.68 4.50 5.44
CA SER A 306 4.58 5.96 5.55
C SER A 306 5.47 6.80 4.64
N GLY A 307 4.97 7.96 4.22
CA GLY A 307 5.76 8.92 3.44
C GLY A 307 6.23 8.40 2.09
N ASN A 308 5.64 7.32 1.57
CA ASN A 308 6.00 6.76 0.27
C ASN A 308 5.27 7.52 -0.84
N GLU A 309 5.91 7.63 -2.00
CA GLU A 309 5.45 8.56 -3.04
C GLU A 309 5.52 7.98 -4.45
N THR A 310 4.49 8.27 -5.24
CA THR A 310 4.55 8.21 -6.71
C THR A 310 4.35 9.61 -7.30
N THR A 311 5.25 10.11 -8.15
CA THR A 311 5.29 11.55 -8.49
C THR A 311 4.61 11.92 -9.81
N SER A 312 4.69 11.13 -10.89
CA SER A 312 4.20 11.55 -12.21
C SER A 312 2.87 10.94 -12.65
N SER A 313 2.67 9.65 -12.42
CA SER A 313 1.57 8.89 -13.05
C SER A 313 1.22 7.60 -12.32
N GLY A 314 1.44 7.58 -11.01
CA GLY A 314 1.27 6.39 -10.18
C GLY A 314 0.04 6.37 -9.31
N SER A 315 -0.47 5.17 -9.07
CA SER A 315 -1.46 4.88 -8.03
C SER A 315 -0.82 4.11 -6.87
N GLY A 316 -1.45 4.17 -5.70
CA GLY A 316 -0.97 3.48 -4.50
C GLY A 316 0.32 4.09 -3.97
N GLY A 317 0.24 5.27 -3.34
CA GLY A 317 1.41 5.93 -2.76
C GLY A 317 2.07 5.03 -1.72
N GLY A 318 1.26 4.52 -0.79
CA GLY A 318 1.68 3.52 0.18
C GLY A 318 1.68 2.12 -0.42
N ILE A 319 0.49 1.66 -0.82
CA ILE A 319 0.24 0.30 -1.28
C ILE A 319 -0.49 0.32 -2.62
N TYR A 320 0.04 -0.41 -3.59
CA TYR A 320 -0.64 -0.73 -4.84
C TYR A 320 -0.80 -2.24 -4.97
N ILE A 321 -2.03 -2.68 -5.26
CA ILE A 321 -2.34 -4.09 -5.51
C ILE A 321 -3.10 -4.20 -6.83
N ASN A 322 -2.60 -5.04 -7.72
CA ASN A 322 -3.28 -5.40 -8.96
C ASN A 322 -3.61 -6.90 -8.96
N LEU A 323 -4.90 -7.20 -9.01
CA LEU A 323 -5.42 -8.55 -9.00
C LEU A 323 -5.99 -8.87 -10.39
N SER A 324 -5.31 -9.75 -11.10
CA SER A 324 -5.80 -10.32 -12.38
C SER A 324 -6.44 -11.71 -12.16
N ALA A 325 -6.61 -12.13 -10.91
CA ALA A 325 -7.15 -13.43 -10.58
C ALA A 325 -8.62 -13.57 -11.01
N THR A 326 -8.97 -14.74 -11.52
CA THR A 326 -10.37 -15.17 -11.76
C THR A 326 -11.05 -15.67 -10.47
N THR A 327 -10.35 -15.57 -9.34
CA THR A 327 -10.82 -15.99 -8.01
C THR A 327 -10.73 -14.80 -7.06
N ALA A 328 -11.64 -14.74 -6.09
CA ALA A 328 -11.63 -13.68 -5.08
C ALA A 328 -10.32 -13.74 -4.29
N VAL A 329 -9.64 -12.61 -4.17
CA VAL A 329 -8.44 -12.45 -3.34
C VAL A 329 -8.77 -11.44 -2.25
N ALA A 330 -8.49 -11.82 -1.00
CA ALA A 330 -8.60 -10.93 0.14
C ALA A 330 -7.24 -10.24 0.40
N VAL A 331 -7.29 -8.92 0.52
CA VAL A 331 -6.23 -8.07 1.05
C VAL A 331 -6.60 -7.76 2.49
N SER A 332 -5.88 -8.35 3.44
CA SER A 332 -6.12 -8.11 4.87
C SER A 332 -5.09 -7.13 5.41
N ILE A 333 -5.58 -6.02 5.96
CA ILE A 333 -4.81 -4.99 6.66
C ILE A 333 -5.33 -4.95 8.10
N SER A 334 -4.48 -5.29 9.05
CA SER A 334 -4.83 -5.33 10.47
C SER A 334 -3.72 -4.74 11.34
N ARG A 335 -4.07 -4.05 12.43
CA ARG A 335 -3.11 -3.53 13.42
C ARG A 335 -1.97 -2.71 12.81
N SER A 336 -2.27 -1.96 11.74
CA SER A 336 -1.26 -1.31 10.90
C SER A 336 -1.52 0.19 10.77
N THR A 337 -0.45 0.94 10.52
CA THR A 337 -0.54 2.38 10.21
C THR A 337 -0.10 2.65 8.78
N ILE A 338 -0.96 3.23 7.97
CA ILE A 338 -0.68 3.68 6.59
C ILE A 338 -0.84 5.19 6.55
N SER A 339 0.27 5.94 6.55
CA SER A 339 0.21 7.38 6.80
C SER A 339 1.09 8.26 5.93
N GLY A 340 0.59 9.42 5.53
CA GLY A 340 1.40 10.43 4.83
C GLY A 340 1.93 9.99 3.48
N ASN A 341 1.33 8.97 2.86
CA ASN A 341 1.72 8.51 1.53
C ASN A 341 1.05 9.35 0.45
N SER A 342 1.70 9.48 -0.72
CA SER A 342 1.25 10.36 -1.80
C SER A 342 1.22 9.64 -3.15
N SER A 343 0.13 9.80 -3.91
CA SER A 343 0.02 9.29 -5.28
C SER A 343 -0.40 10.34 -6.30
N ALA A 344 0.12 10.20 -7.52
CA ALA A 344 -0.20 11.13 -8.61
C ALA A 344 -1.58 10.87 -9.25
N ILE A 345 -2.13 9.66 -9.13
CA ILE A 345 -3.41 9.28 -9.73
C ILE A 345 -4.42 8.86 -8.67
N ASN A 346 -4.44 7.60 -8.21
CA ASN A 346 -5.46 7.11 -7.27
C ASN A 346 -4.83 6.46 -6.03
N GLY A 347 -5.57 6.39 -4.93
CA GLY A 347 -5.17 5.66 -3.73
C GLY A 347 -3.90 6.24 -3.11
N GLY A 348 -4.02 7.33 -2.35
CA GLY A 348 -2.87 7.93 -1.67
C GLY A 348 -2.23 6.93 -0.70
N GLY A 349 -3.06 6.34 0.16
CA GLY A 349 -2.66 5.25 1.07
C GLY A 349 -2.66 3.91 0.35
N VAL A 350 -3.85 3.44 -0.02
CA VAL A 350 -4.09 2.10 -0.58
C VAL A 350 -4.82 2.20 -1.91
N TYR A 351 -4.32 1.49 -2.91
CA TYR A 351 -4.99 1.26 -4.18
C TYR A 351 -5.12 -0.23 -4.43
N VAL A 352 -6.34 -0.70 -4.70
CA VAL A 352 -6.58 -2.08 -5.13
C VAL A 352 -7.40 -2.09 -6.41
N ASN A 353 -6.85 -2.70 -7.46
CA ASN A 353 -7.56 -3.02 -8.68
C ASN A 353 -8.01 -4.48 -8.68
N SER A 354 -9.31 -4.70 -8.89
CA SER A 354 -9.95 -6.01 -9.05
C SER A 354 -10.08 -6.40 -10.52
N SER A 355 -10.16 -7.71 -10.78
CA SER A 355 -10.53 -8.24 -12.09
C SER A 355 -12.01 -7.96 -12.39
N THR A 356 -12.39 -8.01 -13.67
CA THR A 356 -13.78 -7.78 -14.10
C THR A 356 -14.75 -8.91 -13.74
N THR A 357 -14.25 -10.03 -13.20
CA THR A 357 -15.04 -11.25 -12.95
C THR A 357 -15.05 -11.72 -11.50
N ALA A 358 -14.18 -11.21 -10.63
CA ALA A 358 -14.13 -11.57 -9.21
C ALA A 358 -13.95 -10.32 -8.31
N ARG A 359 -14.71 -10.24 -7.22
CA ARG A 359 -14.60 -9.15 -6.24
C ARG A 359 -13.28 -9.27 -5.47
N ALA A 360 -12.49 -8.21 -5.46
CA ALA A 360 -11.37 -8.07 -4.52
C ALA A 360 -11.92 -7.59 -3.18
N ALA A 361 -11.62 -8.30 -2.10
CA ALA A 361 -11.99 -7.89 -0.75
C ALA A 361 -10.83 -7.14 -0.11
N ILE A 362 -11.05 -5.89 0.29
CA ILE A 362 -10.12 -5.05 1.04
C ILE A 362 -10.67 -4.99 2.46
N ILE A 363 -10.04 -5.74 3.37
CA ILE A 363 -10.49 -5.87 4.75
C ILE A 363 -9.50 -5.12 5.64
N VAL A 364 -9.96 -4.02 6.24
CA VAL A 364 -9.18 -3.17 7.14
C VAL A 364 -9.77 -3.31 8.56
N SER A 365 -8.96 -3.75 9.51
CA SER A 365 -9.37 -3.98 10.90
C SER A 365 -8.35 -3.42 11.89
N ASP A 366 -8.77 -2.88 13.04
CA ASP A 366 -7.85 -2.38 14.08
C ASP A 366 -6.72 -1.48 13.51
N SER A 367 -6.98 -0.65 12.49
CA SER A 367 -5.92 0.02 11.70
C SER A 367 -6.18 1.51 11.48
N ASP A 368 -5.09 2.22 11.19
CA ASP A 368 -5.07 3.66 10.95
C ASP A 368 -4.62 3.97 9.51
N ILE A 369 -5.48 4.63 8.73
CA ILE A 369 -5.16 5.14 7.39
C ILE A 369 -5.29 6.66 7.41
N ILE A 370 -4.16 7.36 7.57
CA ILE A 370 -4.15 8.76 8.01
C ILE A 370 -3.30 9.67 7.13
N GLY A 371 -3.83 10.83 6.74
CA GLY A 371 -3.01 11.89 6.15
C GLY A 371 -2.45 11.55 4.76
N ASN A 372 -3.05 10.58 4.06
CA ASN A 372 -2.59 10.19 2.73
C ASN A 372 -3.20 11.11 1.66
N ARG A 373 -2.47 11.32 0.57
CA ARG A 373 -2.82 12.30 -0.46
C ARG A 373 -2.84 11.69 -1.85
N THR A 374 -3.80 12.12 -2.67
CA THR A 374 -3.80 11.81 -4.10
C THR A 374 -4.32 12.97 -4.94
N ASN A 375 -3.91 13.03 -6.21
CA ASN A 375 -4.40 14.06 -7.14
C ASN A 375 -5.69 13.65 -7.88
N SER A 376 -6.13 12.38 -7.79
CA SER A 376 -7.45 11.93 -8.26
C SER A 376 -8.25 11.30 -7.12
N ASN A 377 -8.59 10.00 -7.15
CA ASN A 377 -9.61 9.44 -6.26
C ASN A 377 -9.03 8.60 -5.12
N GLY A 378 -9.72 8.58 -3.97
CA GLY A 378 -9.36 7.75 -2.82
C GLY A 378 -8.10 8.25 -2.13
N GLY A 379 -8.20 9.31 -1.32
CA GLY A 379 -7.04 9.82 -0.59
C GLY A 379 -6.48 8.75 0.34
N GLY A 380 -7.35 8.11 1.12
CA GLY A 380 -7.01 6.96 1.96
C GLY A 380 -7.00 5.67 1.15
N ILE A 381 -8.18 5.24 0.70
CA ILE A 381 -8.41 3.96 0.02
C ILE A 381 -9.09 4.19 -1.33
N TYR A 382 -8.57 3.54 -2.36
CA TYR A 382 -9.23 3.36 -3.65
C TYR A 382 -9.52 1.87 -3.88
N GLY A 383 -10.80 1.53 -4.03
CA GLY A 383 -11.26 0.24 -4.53
C GLY A 383 -11.73 0.34 -5.98
N GLY A 384 -11.18 -0.52 -6.84
CA GLY A 384 -11.57 -0.66 -8.24
C GLY A 384 -13.00 -1.19 -8.42
N ASN A 385 -13.36 -1.47 -9.68
CA ASN A 385 -14.69 -1.98 -10.03
C ASN A 385 -14.96 -3.31 -9.35
N PHE A 386 -16.18 -3.53 -8.86
CA PHE A 386 -16.58 -4.75 -8.13
C PHE A 386 -15.78 -5.02 -6.85
N SER A 387 -15.09 -4.01 -6.29
CA SER A 387 -14.42 -4.19 -4.99
C SER A 387 -15.41 -4.35 -3.83
N THR A 388 -14.99 -5.08 -2.82
CA THR A 388 -15.60 -5.07 -1.49
C THR A 388 -14.60 -4.40 -0.55
N ILE A 389 -15.02 -3.37 0.16
CA ILE A 389 -14.23 -2.62 1.15
C ILE A 389 -14.91 -2.78 2.49
N GLU A 390 -14.24 -3.42 3.44
CA GLU A 390 -14.74 -3.68 4.78
C GLU A 390 -13.81 -2.99 5.79
N ILE A 391 -14.35 -2.04 6.54
CA ILE A 391 -13.62 -1.27 7.55
C ILE A 391 -14.22 -1.59 8.92
N HIS A 392 -13.43 -2.14 9.83
CA HIS A 392 -13.83 -2.55 11.16
C HIS A 392 -12.90 -1.98 12.22
N ASP A 393 -13.44 -1.40 13.29
CA ASP A 393 -12.66 -0.93 14.45
C ASP A 393 -11.43 -0.10 14.04
N SER A 394 -11.57 0.72 13.00
CA SER A 394 -10.47 1.40 12.32
C SER A 394 -10.72 2.89 12.16
N THR A 395 -9.63 3.65 11.94
CA THR A 395 -9.67 5.08 11.67
C THR A 395 -9.19 5.38 10.26
N ILE A 396 -10.01 6.10 9.48
CA ILE A 396 -9.63 6.66 8.18
C ILE A 396 -9.76 8.17 8.29
N SER A 397 -8.64 8.87 8.43
CA SER A 397 -8.69 10.31 8.74
C SER A 397 -7.70 11.19 8.01
N ASN A 398 -8.05 12.47 7.84
CA ASN A 398 -7.20 13.49 7.25
C ASN A 398 -6.66 13.15 5.85
N ASN A 399 -7.30 12.24 5.13
CA ASN A 399 -6.89 11.88 3.79
C ASN A 399 -7.44 12.87 2.77
N VAL A 400 -6.66 13.15 1.72
CA VAL A 400 -6.94 14.23 0.77
C VAL A 400 -6.95 13.71 -0.67
N SER A 401 -8.02 14.04 -1.39
CA SER A 401 -8.17 13.81 -2.83
C SER A 401 -8.36 15.14 -3.54
N THR A 402 -7.44 15.56 -4.39
CA THR A 402 -7.61 16.80 -5.20
C THR A 402 -8.11 16.53 -6.61
N ALA A 403 -9.02 15.56 -6.75
CA ALA A 403 -9.66 15.22 -8.01
C ALA A 403 -10.26 16.46 -8.69
N SER A 404 -9.57 16.95 -9.72
CA SER A 404 -9.84 18.22 -10.40
C SER A 404 -10.09 18.09 -11.90
N ASN A 405 -10.22 16.86 -12.43
CA ASN A 405 -10.47 16.58 -13.85
C ASN A 405 -11.79 15.80 -14.11
N SER A 406 -12.11 15.60 -15.40
CA SER A 406 -13.20 16.31 -16.12
C SER A 406 -14.65 15.83 -16.00
N THR A 407 -14.99 14.85 -15.15
CA THR A 407 -16.39 14.57 -14.72
C THR A 407 -16.53 14.16 -13.24
N SER A 408 -15.46 14.39 -12.46
CA SER A 408 -15.40 14.64 -11.02
C SER A 408 -15.96 13.58 -10.06
N ASN A 409 -15.13 12.57 -9.80
CA ASN A 409 -15.27 11.65 -8.67
C ASN A 409 -14.32 12.08 -7.54
N GLY A 410 -14.59 11.75 -6.28
CA GLY A 410 -13.77 12.14 -5.13
C GLY A 410 -14.16 11.27 -3.96
N GLY A 411 -13.32 11.12 -2.95
CA GLY A 411 -13.51 10.11 -1.90
C GLY A 411 -12.36 10.31 -0.94
N GLY A 412 -12.34 11.47 -0.28
CA GLY A 412 -11.18 11.95 0.47
C GLY A 412 -10.61 10.84 1.35
N GLY A 413 -11.49 10.15 2.08
CA GLY A 413 -11.18 8.92 2.81
C GLY A 413 -11.23 7.71 1.89
N ILE A 414 -12.44 7.31 1.48
CA ILE A 414 -12.70 6.07 0.75
C ILE A 414 -13.36 6.37 -0.58
N PHE A 415 -12.84 5.73 -1.63
CA PHE A 415 -13.44 5.71 -2.94
C PHE A 415 -13.73 4.27 -3.39
N GLY A 416 -15.00 3.95 -3.58
CA GLY A 416 -15.45 2.75 -4.28
C GLY A 416 -15.95 3.10 -5.69
N ASN A 417 -15.35 2.47 -6.70
CA ASN A 417 -15.80 2.61 -8.09
C ASN A 417 -17.06 1.78 -8.36
N THR A 418 -17.34 1.46 -9.62
CA THR A 418 -18.60 0.86 -10.09
C THR A 418 -18.88 -0.50 -9.45
N SER A 419 -20.11 -0.69 -8.98
CA SER A 419 -20.61 -1.91 -8.33
C SER A 419 -19.79 -2.34 -7.10
N SER A 420 -19.18 -1.37 -6.41
CA SER A 420 -18.43 -1.60 -5.18
C SER A 420 -19.35 -1.76 -3.98
N GLN A 421 -18.90 -2.51 -2.98
CA GLN A 421 -19.61 -2.67 -1.71
C GLN A 421 -18.70 -2.14 -0.61
N ILE A 422 -19.11 -1.05 0.04
CA ILE A 422 -18.40 -0.45 1.15
C ILE A 422 -19.19 -0.73 2.43
N THR A 423 -18.56 -1.36 3.41
CA THR A 423 -19.11 -1.58 4.74
C THR A 423 -18.18 -0.95 5.77
N VAL A 424 -18.73 -0.11 6.65
CA VAL A 424 -18.01 0.57 7.73
C VAL A 424 -18.70 0.21 9.05
N GLY A 425 -18.05 -0.63 9.85
CA GLY A 425 -18.54 -1.11 11.14
C GLY A 425 -17.67 -0.60 12.29
N SER A 426 -18.29 -0.08 13.35
CA SER A 426 -17.60 0.36 14.58
C SER A 426 -16.36 1.24 14.34
N SER A 427 -16.37 2.07 13.29
CA SER A 427 -15.18 2.77 12.80
C SER A 427 -15.36 4.28 12.77
N ILE A 428 -14.25 5.00 12.57
CA ILE A 428 -14.19 6.46 12.48
C ILE A 428 -13.70 6.86 11.08
N ILE A 429 -14.46 7.72 10.40
CA ILE A 429 -14.06 8.38 9.15
C ILE A 429 -14.12 9.89 9.37
N SER A 430 -12.97 10.55 9.51
CA SER A 430 -12.95 11.96 9.92
C SER A 430 -11.91 12.86 9.26
N GLY A 431 -12.21 14.15 9.12
CA GLY A 431 -11.26 15.13 8.59
C GLY A 431 -10.81 14.88 7.15
N ASN A 432 -11.44 13.96 6.42
CA ASN A 432 -11.05 13.66 5.05
C ASN A 432 -11.61 14.73 4.10
N SER A 433 -10.87 15.07 3.05
CA SER A 433 -11.25 16.16 2.15
C SER A 433 -11.09 15.84 0.68
N THR A 434 -12.00 16.40 -0.13
CA THR A 434 -11.91 16.36 -1.58
C THR A 434 -12.43 17.62 -2.25
N THR A 435 -11.84 17.96 -3.40
CA THR A 435 -12.30 19.05 -4.29
C THR A 435 -13.47 18.66 -5.19
N SER A 436 -14.14 17.55 -4.88
CA SER A 436 -15.18 16.93 -5.69
C SER A 436 -16.32 16.45 -4.78
N ASN A 437 -16.81 15.22 -4.97
CA ASN A 437 -17.88 14.58 -4.21
C ASN A 437 -17.32 13.63 -3.15
N GLY A 438 -18.03 13.38 -2.04
CA GLY A 438 -17.66 12.35 -1.06
C GLY A 438 -16.42 12.70 -0.23
N GLY A 439 -16.53 13.64 0.71
CA GLY A 439 -15.40 14.01 1.57
C GLY A 439 -14.89 12.81 2.36
N GLY A 440 -15.79 12.09 3.04
CA GLY A 440 -15.51 10.84 3.72
C GLY A 440 -15.53 9.66 2.77
N ILE A 441 -16.70 9.33 2.22
CA ILE A 441 -16.95 8.15 1.39
C ILE A 441 -17.61 8.55 0.06
N TYR A 442 -17.14 7.92 -1.01
CA TYR A 442 -17.83 7.87 -2.29
C TYR A 442 -18.10 6.44 -2.69
N GLY A 443 -19.38 6.12 -2.94
CA GLY A 443 -19.81 4.88 -3.57
C GLY A 443 -20.45 5.17 -4.92
N GLY A 444 -19.78 4.84 -6.02
CA GLY A 444 -20.26 5.19 -7.35
C GLY A 444 -20.63 4.03 -8.24
N GLY A 445 -21.59 4.26 -9.13
CA GLY A 445 -21.96 3.35 -10.21
C GLY A 445 -23.08 2.39 -9.83
N ALA A 446 -23.60 1.72 -10.86
CA ALA A 446 -24.78 0.87 -10.73
C ALA A 446 -24.56 -0.25 -9.69
N SER A 447 -25.52 -0.41 -8.79
CA SER A 447 -25.50 -1.45 -7.75
C SER A 447 -24.36 -1.32 -6.73
N SER A 448 -23.77 -0.14 -6.59
CA SER A 448 -22.86 0.13 -5.50
C SER A 448 -23.60 0.24 -4.17
N GLN A 449 -22.94 -0.11 -3.07
CA GLN A 449 -23.50 -0.08 -1.72
C GLN A 449 -22.55 0.61 -0.76
N VAL A 450 -23.12 1.39 0.17
CA VAL A 450 -22.42 1.99 1.29
C VAL A 450 -23.22 1.70 2.56
N ASN A 451 -22.73 0.78 3.39
CA ASN A 451 -23.36 0.35 4.63
C ASN A 451 -22.55 0.88 5.81
N VAL A 452 -23.14 1.73 6.64
CA VAL A 452 -22.51 2.32 7.81
C VAL A 452 -23.24 1.87 9.06
N ILE A 453 -22.54 1.13 9.94
CA ILE A 453 -23.13 0.44 11.09
C ILE A 453 -22.36 0.83 12.34
N GLY A 454 -23.02 1.44 13.32
CA GLY A 454 -22.41 1.82 14.61
C GLY A 454 -21.13 2.67 14.50
N SER A 455 -20.98 3.41 13.40
CA SER A 455 -19.75 4.13 13.05
C SER A 455 -19.97 5.65 13.08
N ARG A 456 -18.87 6.42 13.11
CA ARG A 456 -18.91 7.88 13.12
C ARG A 456 -18.22 8.45 11.88
N ILE A 457 -18.94 9.30 11.15
CA ILE A 457 -18.43 9.99 9.96
C ILE A 457 -18.61 11.50 10.15
N PHE A 458 -17.55 12.25 10.44
CA PHE A 458 -17.63 13.67 10.83
C PHE A 458 -16.41 14.48 10.35
N GLU A 459 -16.47 15.82 10.38
CA GLU A 459 -15.38 16.69 9.91
C GLU A 459 -14.92 16.48 8.45
N ASN A 460 -15.66 15.72 7.64
CA ASN A 460 -15.27 15.49 6.26
C ASN A 460 -15.76 16.63 5.36
N LEU A 461 -14.96 16.97 4.34
CA LEU A 461 -15.18 18.10 3.45
C LEU A 461 -15.23 17.65 1.99
N ALA A 462 -16.36 17.90 1.32
CA ALA A 462 -16.47 17.89 -0.14
C ALA A 462 -16.69 19.33 -0.61
N THR A 463 -16.18 19.73 -1.78
CA THR A 463 -16.57 21.04 -2.34
C THR A 463 -17.88 20.97 -3.11
N VAL A 464 -18.28 19.78 -3.58
CA VAL A 464 -19.46 19.61 -4.44
C VAL A 464 -20.61 18.93 -3.67
N ASN A 465 -20.61 17.60 -3.53
CA ASN A 465 -21.70 16.88 -2.89
C ASN A 465 -21.23 15.85 -1.86
N GLY A 466 -22.01 15.66 -0.79
CA GLY A 466 -21.80 14.57 0.17
C GLY A 466 -20.52 14.79 0.99
N GLY A 467 -20.58 15.66 1.99
CA GLY A 467 -19.42 15.93 2.84
C GLY A 467 -19.00 14.64 3.58
N GLY A 468 -19.96 13.96 4.19
CA GLY A 468 -19.78 12.63 4.75
C GLY A 468 -19.79 11.54 3.67
N ILE A 469 -20.93 11.37 2.99
CA ILE A 469 -21.17 10.27 2.04
C ILE A 469 -21.78 10.80 0.74
N PHE A 470 -21.25 10.37 -0.40
CA PHE A 470 -21.87 10.54 -1.72
C PHE A 470 -22.14 9.19 -2.38
N GLY A 471 -23.40 8.96 -2.76
CA GLY A 471 -23.83 7.78 -3.52
C GLY A 471 -24.27 8.16 -4.92
N PHE A 472 -23.66 7.56 -5.94
CA PHE A 472 -23.91 7.91 -7.34
C PHE A 472 -24.49 6.77 -8.16
N ASN A 473 -25.52 7.08 -8.94
CA ASN A 473 -26.08 6.27 -10.02
C ASN A 473 -26.57 4.88 -9.58
N ASN A 474 -27.69 4.83 -8.86
CA ASN A 474 -28.23 3.60 -8.27
C ASN A 474 -27.28 3.01 -7.22
N CYS A 475 -26.81 3.88 -6.34
CA CYS A 475 -26.08 3.50 -5.14
C CYS A 475 -27.06 3.34 -3.98
N GLN A 476 -26.88 2.29 -3.17
CA GLN A 476 -27.66 2.07 -1.95
C GLN A 476 -26.83 2.48 -0.74
N ILE A 477 -27.25 3.54 -0.05
CA ILE A 477 -26.62 4.00 1.18
C ILE A 477 -27.52 3.57 2.34
N THR A 478 -26.98 2.80 3.27
CA THR A 478 -27.68 2.33 4.47
C THR A 478 -26.92 2.78 5.70
N VAL A 479 -27.59 3.48 6.61
CA VAL A 479 -26.99 3.99 7.85
C VAL A 479 -27.81 3.48 9.04
N THR A 480 -27.21 2.60 9.86
CA THR A 480 -27.91 1.87 10.92
C THR A 480 -27.06 1.64 12.17
N GLY A 481 -27.64 0.95 13.16
CA GLY A 481 -26.93 0.46 14.34
C GLY A 481 -26.38 1.59 15.22
N GLY A 482 -27.07 2.72 15.30
CA GLY A 482 -26.61 3.88 16.07
C GLY A 482 -25.49 4.68 15.39
N ALA A 483 -25.23 4.47 14.09
CA ALA A 483 -24.26 5.26 13.35
C ALA A 483 -24.58 6.77 13.38
N VAL A 484 -23.54 7.59 13.38
CA VAL A 484 -23.63 9.05 13.42
C VAL A 484 -22.88 9.66 12.23
N ILE A 485 -23.62 10.38 11.39
CA ILE A 485 -23.08 11.18 10.29
C ILE A 485 -23.13 12.65 10.72
N GLY A 486 -21.97 13.18 11.12
CA GLY A 486 -21.77 14.53 11.62
C GLY A 486 -21.58 14.59 13.14
N GLY A 487 -21.99 15.71 13.76
CA GLY A 487 -21.77 16.02 15.18
C GLY A 487 -21.53 17.51 15.39
N GLU A 488 -20.86 17.89 16.49
CA GLU A 488 -20.50 19.29 16.77
C GLU A 488 -19.64 19.92 15.67
N GLN A 489 -18.71 19.12 15.13
CA GLN A 489 -17.97 19.44 13.92
C GLN A 489 -18.50 18.57 12.76
N GLY A 490 -19.66 18.94 12.24
CA GLY A 490 -20.32 18.18 11.18
C GLY A 490 -19.57 18.19 9.86
N ASN A 491 -20.00 17.31 8.96
CA ASN A 491 -19.46 17.25 7.61
C ASN A 491 -19.92 18.46 6.78
N ARG A 492 -19.13 18.85 5.78
CA ARG A 492 -19.34 20.07 4.99
C ARG A 492 -19.33 19.79 3.49
N ALA A 493 -20.29 20.34 2.77
CA ALA A 493 -20.37 20.24 1.30
C ALA A 493 -21.03 21.45 0.63
N GLY A 494 -20.99 21.49 -0.71
CA GLY A 494 -21.88 22.36 -1.50
C GLY A 494 -23.34 21.94 -1.34
N ASN A 495 -23.61 20.64 -1.48
CA ASN A 495 -24.91 20.01 -1.24
C ASN A 495 -24.76 18.70 -0.44
N GLY A 496 -25.71 18.37 0.42
CA GLY A 496 -25.66 17.15 1.21
C GLY A 496 -24.48 17.17 2.16
N GLY A 497 -24.48 18.06 3.15
CA GLY A 497 -23.37 18.19 4.10
C GLY A 497 -23.04 16.84 4.72
N GLY A 498 -24.06 16.12 5.20
CA GLY A 498 -23.94 14.73 5.64
C GLY A 498 -23.91 13.74 4.49
N ILE A 499 -25.05 13.57 3.81
CA ILE A 499 -25.27 12.53 2.80
C ILE A 499 -25.82 13.16 1.51
N CYS A 500 -25.34 12.72 0.35
CA CYS A 500 -25.98 13.01 -0.93
C CYS A 500 -26.22 11.74 -1.73
N GLY A 501 -27.49 11.52 -2.11
CA GLY A 501 -27.89 10.53 -3.11
C GLY A 501 -28.10 11.20 -4.46
N PHE A 502 -27.34 10.79 -5.47
CA PHE A 502 -27.48 11.23 -6.85
C PHE A 502 -27.91 10.06 -7.74
N GLY A 503 -29.11 10.11 -8.31
CA GLY A 503 -29.59 9.13 -9.26
C GLY A 503 -29.08 9.43 -10.66
N GLY A 504 -28.66 8.40 -11.38
CA GLY A 504 -28.05 8.56 -12.71
C GLY A 504 -28.83 7.79 -13.76
N ALA A 505 -28.17 7.46 -14.87
CA ALA A 505 -28.79 6.71 -15.96
C ALA A 505 -29.28 5.30 -15.55
N SER A 506 -28.71 4.72 -14.51
CA SER A 506 -29.05 3.37 -13.99
C SER A 506 -30.18 3.39 -12.96
N GLY A 507 -30.77 4.55 -12.68
CA GLY A 507 -31.89 4.70 -11.76
C GLY A 507 -31.58 5.58 -10.54
N PRO A 508 -32.59 5.77 -9.66
CA PRO A 508 -32.43 6.53 -8.43
C PRO A 508 -31.45 5.83 -7.48
N SER A 509 -30.66 6.61 -6.76
CA SER A 509 -29.97 6.09 -5.58
C SER A 509 -30.94 6.01 -4.40
N LEU A 510 -30.70 5.09 -3.47
CA LEU A 510 -31.53 4.88 -2.28
C LEU A 510 -30.71 5.24 -1.04
N VAL A 511 -31.28 6.07 -0.18
CA VAL A 511 -30.75 6.35 1.15
C VAL A 511 -31.71 5.75 2.17
N THR A 512 -31.21 4.88 3.04
CA THR A 512 -31.94 4.25 4.13
C THR A 512 -31.31 4.66 5.46
N ILE A 513 -32.12 5.20 6.37
CA ILE A 513 -31.72 5.56 7.73
C ILE A 513 -32.63 4.84 8.71
N ASP A 514 -32.06 4.02 9.58
CA ASP A 514 -32.80 3.34 10.64
C ASP A 514 -31.98 3.27 11.94
N GLY A 515 -32.49 3.88 12.99
CA GLY A 515 -31.84 3.94 14.30
C GLY A 515 -30.51 4.71 14.29
N ALA A 516 -30.33 5.63 13.35
CA ALA A 516 -29.10 6.40 13.14
C ALA A 516 -29.33 7.92 13.16
N ALA A 517 -28.24 8.69 13.24
CA ALA A 517 -28.30 10.15 13.34
C ALA A 517 -27.50 10.84 12.22
N VAL A 518 -28.12 11.77 11.51
CA VAL A 518 -27.47 12.71 10.57
C VAL A 518 -27.56 14.11 11.17
N VAL A 519 -26.49 14.55 11.82
CA VAL A 519 -26.56 15.70 12.75
C VAL A 519 -25.46 16.72 12.57
N GLY A 520 -25.79 18.00 12.75
CA GLY A 520 -24.80 19.09 12.77
C GLY A 520 -24.07 19.34 11.45
N ASN A 521 -24.53 18.77 10.34
CA ASN A 521 -23.86 18.89 9.05
C ASN A 521 -24.22 20.22 8.35
N VAL A 522 -23.32 20.68 7.48
CA VAL A 522 -23.45 21.99 6.81
C VAL A 522 -23.34 21.83 5.31
N ALA A 523 -24.35 22.29 4.57
CA ALA A 523 -24.25 22.48 3.13
C ALA A 523 -24.33 23.98 2.79
N SER A 524 -23.59 24.46 1.80
CA SER A 524 -23.70 25.86 1.38
C SER A 524 -25.04 26.13 0.66
N THR A 525 -25.61 25.12 0.01
CA THR A 525 -26.75 25.29 -0.89
C THR A 525 -27.93 24.41 -0.53
N ASN A 526 -27.82 23.08 -0.68
CA ASN A 526 -28.98 22.20 -0.54
C ASN A 526 -28.72 21.05 0.44
N GLY A 527 -29.65 20.79 1.35
CA GLY A 527 -29.64 19.60 2.18
C GLY A 527 -28.46 19.59 3.15
N GLY A 528 -28.56 20.29 4.28
CA GLY A 528 -27.48 20.30 5.27
C GLY A 528 -27.18 18.90 5.77
N GLY A 529 -28.23 18.14 6.09
CA GLY A 529 -28.15 16.73 6.42
C GLY A 529 -28.10 15.85 5.17
N VAL A 530 -29.17 15.85 4.37
CA VAL A 530 -29.37 14.95 3.23
C VAL A 530 -29.78 15.73 1.98
N TYR A 531 -29.12 15.47 0.85
CA TYR A 531 -29.53 15.95 -0.46
C TYR A 531 -29.88 14.79 -1.40
N LEU A 532 -31.08 14.83 -1.98
CA LEU A 532 -31.58 13.82 -2.92
C LEU A 532 -31.82 14.46 -4.27
N THR A 533 -31.04 14.02 -5.26
CA THR A 533 -31.12 14.55 -6.62
C THR A 533 -30.89 13.43 -7.64
N GLY A 534 -30.96 13.76 -8.92
CA GLY A 534 -30.61 12.86 -10.00
C GLY A 534 -30.95 13.42 -11.37
N SER A 535 -30.59 12.66 -12.41
CA SER A 535 -31.02 12.94 -13.79
C SER A 535 -32.55 12.88 -13.91
N SER A 536 -33.11 13.59 -14.90
CA SER A 536 -34.58 13.69 -15.09
C SER A 536 -35.28 12.34 -15.02
N GLY A 537 -36.20 12.19 -14.05
CA GLY A 537 -36.95 10.96 -13.80
C GLY A 537 -36.34 10.00 -12.76
N ASN A 538 -35.07 10.21 -12.37
CA ASN A 538 -34.33 9.34 -11.45
C ASN A 538 -33.89 10.09 -10.18
N VAL A 539 -34.77 10.94 -9.62
CA VAL A 539 -34.49 11.60 -8.34
C VAL A 539 -34.34 10.54 -7.25
N SER A 540 -33.26 10.64 -6.47
CA SER A 540 -32.95 9.67 -5.41
C SER A 540 -34.03 9.61 -4.33
N ILE A 541 -34.11 8.45 -3.67
CA ILE A 541 -35.14 8.11 -2.70
C ILE A 541 -34.54 8.11 -1.30
N LEU A 542 -35.31 8.55 -0.30
CA LEU A 542 -35.02 8.37 1.11
C LEU A 542 -36.12 7.57 1.80
N VAL A 543 -35.70 6.55 2.54
CA VAL A 543 -36.51 5.81 3.50
C VAL A 543 -35.90 6.00 4.88
N MET A 544 -36.65 6.61 5.79
CA MET A 544 -36.22 6.84 7.17
C MET A 544 -37.22 6.18 8.12
N GLU A 545 -36.87 5.03 8.69
CA GLU A 545 -37.77 4.28 9.59
C GLU A 545 -37.75 4.87 11.02
N SER A 546 -36.54 5.11 11.53
CA SER A 546 -36.30 5.70 12.84
C SER A 546 -34.96 6.45 12.88
N GLY A 547 -34.77 7.35 13.85
CA GLY A 547 -33.50 8.08 14.03
C GLY A 547 -33.68 9.60 13.94
N ALA A 548 -32.58 10.34 13.75
CA ALA A 548 -32.58 11.79 13.81
C ALA A 548 -31.91 12.46 12.60
N ILE A 549 -32.56 13.47 12.03
CA ILE A 549 -31.95 14.47 11.14
C ILE A 549 -32.07 15.82 11.83
N ALA A 550 -31.01 16.25 12.52
CA ALA A 550 -31.09 17.37 13.46
C ALA A 550 -29.88 18.30 13.46
N GLY A 551 -30.10 19.59 13.75
CA GLY A 551 -29.03 20.57 13.85
C GLY A 551 -28.28 20.86 12.54
N ASN A 552 -28.82 20.42 11.39
CA ASN A 552 -28.16 20.59 10.10
C ASN A 552 -28.48 21.95 9.48
N THR A 553 -27.56 22.51 8.70
CA THR A 553 -27.68 23.87 8.13
C THR A 553 -27.48 23.88 6.62
N ALA A 554 -28.39 24.52 5.88
CA ALA A 554 -28.25 24.80 4.45
C ALA A 554 -29.10 26.00 3.99
N LEU A 555 -28.84 26.55 2.80
CA LEU A 555 -29.71 27.58 2.21
C LEU A 555 -31.14 27.05 1.99
N ASN A 556 -31.25 25.86 1.40
CA ASN A 556 -32.52 25.18 1.13
C ASN A 556 -32.55 23.81 1.79
N GLY A 557 -33.54 23.56 2.66
CA GLY A 557 -33.68 22.29 3.36
C GLY A 557 -32.52 22.03 4.32
N GLY A 558 -32.54 22.65 5.50
CA GLY A 558 -31.50 22.46 6.52
C GLY A 558 -31.26 20.98 6.83
N GLY A 559 -32.34 20.22 7.07
CA GLY A 559 -32.30 18.76 7.20
C GLY A 559 -32.18 18.07 5.85
N ILE A 560 -33.24 18.11 5.05
CA ILE A 560 -33.37 17.42 3.76
C ILE A 560 -33.67 18.42 2.65
N HIS A 561 -32.98 18.28 1.53
CA HIS A 561 -33.42 18.84 0.25
C HIS A 561 -33.64 17.73 -0.77
N THR A 562 -34.79 17.76 -1.46
CA THR A 562 -35.05 16.92 -2.62
C THR A 562 -35.32 17.75 -3.89
N GLY A 563 -34.75 17.32 -5.02
CA GLY A 563 -35.01 17.90 -6.33
C GLY A 563 -36.33 17.48 -6.99
N GLY A 564 -37.12 16.60 -6.36
CA GLY A 564 -38.45 16.22 -6.85
C GLY A 564 -39.54 17.19 -6.38
N THR A 565 -40.55 17.46 -7.21
CA THR A 565 -41.65 18.41 -6.89
C THR A 565 -42.83 17.78 -6.16
N THR A 566 -42.91 16.45 -6.08
CA THR A 566 -44.07 15.72 -5.52
C THR A 566 -43.79 15.00 -4.20
N TYR A 567 -42.55 15.01 -3.70
CA TYR A 567 -42.08 14.32 -2.48
C TYR A 567 -42.38 12.82 -2.41
N ASN A 568 -42.79 12.19 -3.51
CA ASN A 568 -43.06 10.74 -3.58
C ASN A 568 -41.83 9.87 -3.35
N ASN A 569 -40.64 10.47 -3.39
CA ASN A 569 -39.35 9.85 -3.15
C ASN A 569 -38.91 9.94 -1.67
N LEU A 570 -39.77 10.42 -0.76
CA LEU A 570 -39.52 10.46 0.67
C LEU A 570 -40.52 9.55 1.40
N THR A 571 -40.03 8.75 2.34
CA THR A 571 -40.86 7.98 3.27
C THR A 571 -40.28 8.09 4.67
N THR A 572 -41.10 8.52 5.64
CA THR A 572 -40.71 8.59 7.06
C THR A 572 -41.60 7.70 7.93
N GLY A 573 -40.98 7.02 8.90
CA GLY A 573 -41.65 6.24 9.93
C GLY A 573 -41.88 7.04 11.22
N SER A 574 -42.71 6.50 12.11
CA SER A 574 -43.09 7.15 13.38
C SER A 574 -41.91 7.43 14.33
N GLY A 575 -40.78 6.73 14.16
CA GLY A 575 -39.56 6.94 14.93
C GLY A 575 -38.66 8.06 14.40
N ALA A 576 -39.05 8.76 13.33
CA ALA A 576 -38.24 9.83 12.75
C ALA A 576 -38.30 11.12 13.59
N VAL A 577 -37.12 11.69 13.86
CA VAL A 577 -36.92 12.94 14.57
C VAL A 577 -36.29 13.96 13.63
N PHE A 578 -36.98 15.07 13.41
CA PHE A 578 -36.45 16.26 12.75
C PHE A 578 -36.42 17.38 13.77
N GLY A 579 -35.31 18.09 13.96
CA GLY A 579 -35.28 19.17 14.95
C GLY A 579 -34.01 20.02 14.90
N GLY A 580 -34.15 21.32 15.21
CA GLY A 580 -33.02 22.25 15.26
C GLY A 580 -32.30 22.47 13.93
N ASN A 581 -32.86 22.02 12.81
CA ASN A 581 -32.30 22.29 11.49
C ASN A 581 -32.48 23.77 11.13
N THR A 582 -31.54 24.35 10.37
CA THR A 582 -31.50 25.78 10.04
C THR A 582 -31.49 26.00 8.52
N SER A 583 -32.34 26.91 8.01
CA SER A 583 -32.29 27.40 6.63
C SER A 583 -32.67 28.88 6.52
N THR A 584 -32.37 29.50 5.37
CA THR A 584 -32.50 30.96 5.18
C THR A 584 -33.89 31.42 4.74
N ALA A 585 -34.81 30.51 4.42
CA ALA A 585 -36.15 30.84 3.93
C ALA A 585 -37.22 29.99 4.62
N ALA A 586 -37.53 30.33 5.87
CA ALA A 586 -38.59 29.69 6.64
C ALA A 586 -39.91 29.61 5.86
N PHE A 587 -40.55 28.45 5.89
CA PHE A 587 -41.85 28.26 5.27
C PHE A 587 -42.83 27.66 6.28
N LEU A 588 -44.03 28.22 6.36
CA LEU A 588 -45.11 27.62 7.13
C LEU A 588 -45.82 26.56 6.28
N PRO A 589 -45.88 25.30 6.73
CA PRO A 589 -46.57 24.26 5.97
C PRO A 589 -48.03 24.62 5.69
N PRO A 590 -48.59 24.31 4.50
CA PRO A 590 -50.02 24.40 4.25
C PRO A 590 -50.81 23.55 5.23
N ALA A 591 -52.01 23.99 5.61
CA ALA A 591 -52.86 23.25 6.55
C ALA A 591 -53.19 21.82 6.09
N ASN A 592 -53.20 21.57 4.78
CA ASN A 592 -53.45 20.27 4.18
C ASN A 592 -52.18 19.47 3.86
N ALA A 593 -50.99 19.89 4.29
CA ALA A 593 -49.72 19.24 3.95
C ALA A 593 -49.71 17.74 4.28
N ALA A 594 -50.29 17.34 5.42
CA ALA A 594 -50.42 15.94 5.81
C ALA A 594 -51.30 15.12 4.85
N PHE A 595 -52.34 15.72 4.26
CA PHE A 595 -53.19 15.07 3.27
C PHE A 595 -52.49 14.98 1.90
N VAL A 596 -51.77 16.03 1.52
CA VAL A 596 -51.07 16.10 0.22
C VAL A 596 -49.80 15.24 0.20
N HIS A 597 -49.15 15.07 1.35
CA HIS A 597 -47.90 14.32 1.48
C HIS A 597 -47.99 13.24 2.58
N PRO A 598 -48.81 12.19 2.40
CA PRO A 598 -49.04 11.17 3.42
C PRO A 598 -47.82 10.26 3.69
N ASN A 599 -46.76 10.35 2.89
CA ASN A 599 -45.53 9.58 3.10
C ASN A 599 -44.54 10.26 4.07
N ILE A 600 -44.83 11.50 4.50
CA ILE A 600 -43.99 12.30 5.40
C ILE A 600 -44.79 12.83 6.59
N LEU A 601 -45.63 11.97 7.17
CA LEU A 601 -46.54 12.32 8.27
C LEU A 601 -45.85 12.50 9.62
N PHE A 602 -44.68 11.88 9.80
CA PHE A 602 -44.06 11.76 11.11
C PHE A 602 -42.88 12.73 11.26
N ALA A 603 -43.03 13.67 12.19
CA ALA A 603 -41.95 14.48 12.72
C ALA A 603 -42.22 14.74 14.22
N SER A 604 -41.41 14.14 15.08
CA SER A 604 -41.61 14.22 16.54
C SER A 604 -41.00 15.46 17.21
N ALA A 605 -40.18 16.25 16.49
CA ALA A 605 -39.51 17.44 17.03
C ALA A 605 -39.40 18.62 16.04
N SER A 606 -40.28 18.68 15.02
CA SER A 606 -40.23 19.73 13.99
C SER A 606 -40.57 21.09 14.57
N ILE A 607 -40.00 22.14 13.98
CA ILE A 607 -40.29 23.52 14.38
C ILE A 607 -41.70 24.01 13.98
N ALA A 608 -42.40 23.22 13.16
CA ALA A 608 -43.78 23.47 12.71
C ALA A 608 -44.61 22.20 12.90
N ASN A 609 -45.92 22.29 12.63
CA ASN A 609 -46.84 21.14 12.68
C ASN A 609 -46.57 20.07 11.61
N HIS A 610 -45.64 20.33 10.67
CA HIS A 610 -45.26 19.43 9.59
C HIS A 610 -43.80 19.70 9.17
N PRO A 611 -43.01 18.66 8.78
CA PRO A 611 -41.58 18.83 8.47
C PRO A 611 -41.31 19.57 7.15
N VAL A 612 -42.31 19.78 6.29
CA VAL A 612 -42.16 20.57 5.05
C VAL A 612 -42.23 22.07 5.37
N ASN A 613 -41.16 22.58 5.95
CA ASN A 613 -41.06 23.96 6.47
C ASN A 613 -39.76 24.65 6.02
N ASN A 614 -39.03 24.04 5.08
CA ASN A 614 -37.71 24.40 4.58
C ASN A 614 -36.55 24.33 5.60
N TYR A 615 -36.82 24.24 6.90
CA TYR A 615 -35.82 23.94 7.90
C TYR A 615 -35.51 22.44 7.93
N ASP A 616 -36.54 21.61 8.09
CA ASP A 616 -36.40 20.16 8.18
C ASP A 616 -36.40 19.53 6.79
N ILE A 617 -37.39 19.85 5.95
CA ILE A 617 -37.49 19.41 4.56
C ILE A 617 -37.77 20.63 3.68
N ASN A 618 -37.03 20.77 2.58
CA ASN A 618 -37.20 21.85 1.60
C ASN A 618 -38.67 21.97 1.12
N PHE A 619 -39.15 23.20 0.91
CA PHE A 619 -40.45 23.46 0.27
C PHE A 619 -40.26 23.85 -1.20
N ILE A 620 -40.98 23.21 -2.12
CA ILE A 620 -41.03 23.57 -3.54
C ILE A 620 -42.49 23.94 -3.86
N SER A 621 -42.74 25.17 -4.29
CA SER A 621 -44.06 25.57 -4.80
C SER A 621 -44.33 24.78 -6.09
N GLY A 622 -45.33 23.91 -6.06
CA GLY A 622 -45.80 23.16 -7.24
C GLY A 622 -46.40 24.04 -8.31
#